data_AF-A0A1E4EAD1-F1
#
_entry.id   AF-A0A1E4EAD1-F1
#
_cell.length_a   1.000
_cell.length_b   1.000
_cell.length_c   1.000
_cell.angle_alpha   90.00
_cell.angle_beta   90.00
_cell.angle_gamma   90.00
#
_symmetry.space_group_name_H-M   'P 1'
#
loop_
_entity.id
_entity.type
_entity.pdbx_description
1 polymer ?
#
loop_
_entity_poly.entity_id
_entity_poly.type
_entity_poly.pdbx_seq_one_letter_code
_entity_poly.pdbx_strand_id
1 'polypeptide(L)'
;MQETKLYEYAVIRIVPRVERQEFINAGILLFSKKQKYLNCRYELNAGKLHCLYADADLEFIRRNLQSFEDIALGKHSQSPIALLDAPERFRWLTATRSTVIQCSKVHPGLCIDEEDTLQNLFDQYVK
;
A
#
# COMPACT_ATOMS: atom_id res chain seq x y z
N MET A 1 -27.21 3.65 -15.91
CA MET A 1 -25.80 3.30 -16.17
C MET A 1 -25.03 3.58 -14.89
N GLN A 2 -24.36 2.60 -14.30
CA GLN A 2 -23.48 2.86 -13.15
C GLN A 2 -22.31 3.73 -13.62
N GLU A 3 -22.04 4.81 -12.90
CA GLU A 3 -21.02 5.79 -13.27
C GLU A 3 -19.63 5.20 -12.98
N THR A 4 -18.78 5.05 -13.99
CA THR A 4 -17.40 4.60 -13.83
C THR A 4 -16.53 5.72 -13.24
N LYS A 5 -15.71 5.37 -12.25
CA LYS A 5 -14.81 6.26 -11.52
C LYS A 5 -13.36 5.93 -11.85
N LEU A 6 -12.55 6.95 -12.06
CA LEU A 6 -11.11 6.79 -12.23
C LEU A 6 -10.47 6.54 -10.87
N TYR A 7 -9.65 5.49 -10.79
CA TYR A 7 -8.81 5.21 -9.63
C TYR A 7 -7.36 5.05 -10.05
N GLU A 8 -6.48 5.16 -9.07
CA GLU A 8 -5.06 4.88 -9.16
C GLU A 8 -4.71 3.88 -8.06
N TYR A 9 -3.84 2.92 -8.36
CA TYR A 9 -3.35 1.98 -7.37
C TYR A 9 -1.85 1.76 -7.46
N ALA A 10 -1.26 1.35 -6.35
CA ALA A 10 0.09 0.84 -6.29
C ALA A 10 0.13 -0.43 -5.44
N VAL A 11 1.00 -1.36 -5.81
CA VAL A 11 1.25 -2.58 -5.04
C VAL A 11 2.22 -2.25 -3.91
N ILE A 12 1.81 -2.53 -2.68
CA ILE A 12 2.66 -2.44 -1.48
C ILE A 12 3.60 -3.64 -1.50
N ARG A 13 4.89 -3.38 -1.39
CA ARG A 13 5.96 -4.36 -1.43
C ARG A 13 6.73 -4.35 -0.12
N ILE A 14 7.06 -5.54 0.38
CA ILE A 14 7.98 -5.70 1.51
C ILE A 14 9.32 -6.14 0.95
N VAL A 15 10.35 -5.34 1.23
CA VAL A 15 11.76 -5.55 0.85
C VAL A 15 12.52 -5.87 2.14
N PRO A 16 12.59 -7.14 2.58
CA PRO A 16 13.16 -7.48 3.89
C PRO A 16 14.64 -7.13 4.01
N ARG A 17 15.35 -7.04 2.87
CA ARG A 17 16.74 -6.57 2.77
C ARG A 17 16.86 -5.55 1.64
N VAL A 18 16.86 -4.26 1.98
CA VAL A 18 16.76 -3.14 1.02
C VAL A 18 17.88 -3.17 -0.03
N GLU A 19 19.09 -3.54 0.35
CA GLU A 19 20.26 -3.56 -0.53
C GLU A 19 20.14 -4.60 -1.65
N ARG A 20 19.36 -5.67 -1.43
CA ARG A 20 19.15 -6.74 -2.43
C ARG A 20 17.99 -6.46 -3.36
N GLN A 21 17.06 -5.60 -2.96
CA GLN A 21 15.82 -5.29 -3.69
C GLN A 21 14.97 -6.53 -4.03
N GLU A 22 15.15 -7.62 -3.28
CA GLU A 22 14.23 -8.77 -3.30
C GLU A 22 12.97 -8.40 -2.53
N PHE A 23 11.80 -8.70 -3.07
CA PHE A 23 10.54 -8.30 -2.46
C PHE A 23 9.44 -9.33 -2.64
N ILE A 24 8.44 -9.25 -1.75
CA ILE A 24 7.13 -9.82 -1.99
C ILE A 24 6.10 -8.72 -2.13
N ASN A 25 5.08 -8.97 -2.95
CA ASN A 25 3.85 -8.20 -2.88
C ASN A 25 3.16 -8.52 -1.55
N ALA A 26 2.75 -7.47 -0.84
CA ALA A 26 2.14 -7.59 0.46
C ALA A 26 0.79 -6.89 0.53
N GLY A 27 0.46 -5.99 -0.40
CA GLY A 27 -0.79 -5.25 -0.33
C GLY A 27 -1.07 -4.38 -1.54
N ILE A 28 -2.18 -3.66 -1.48
CA ILE A 28 -2.61 -2.67 -2.46
C ILE A 28 -2.95 -1.38 -1.73
N LEU A 29 -2.49 -0.25 -2.27
CA LEU A 29 -2.96 1.09 -1.93
C LEU A 29 -3.79 1.60 -3.10
N LEU A 30 -5.04 2.02 -2.85
CA LEU A 30 -5.96 2.51 -3.88
C LEU A 30 -6.45 3.91 -3.54
N PHE A 31 -6.45 4.78 -4.55
CA PHE A 31 -6.90 6.16 -4.48
C PHE A 31 -7.94 6.45 -5.57
N SER A 32 -9.05 7.10 -5.22
CA SER A 32 -10.07 7.61 -6.16
C SER A 32 -10.42 9.04 -5.79
N LYS A 33 -10.10 9.97 -6.69
CA LYS A 33 -10.29 11.42 -6.47
C LYS A 33 -11.76 11.80 -6.30
N LYS A 34 -12.66 11.20 -7.10
CA LYS A 34 -14.09 11.56 -7.10
C LYS A 34 -14.74 11.35 -5.73
N GLN A 35 -14.37 10.28 -5.03
CA GLN A 35 -14.96 9.93 -3.73
C GLN A 35 -14.08 10.29 -2.54
N LYS A 36 -12.97 11.00 -2.76
CA LYS A 36 -11.92 11.23 -1.73
C LYS A 36 -11.50 9.93 -1.04
N TYR A 37 -11.52 8.83 -1.78
CA TYR A 37 -11.23 7.51 -1.26
C TYR A 37 -9.73 7.29 -1.31
N LEU A 38 -9.14 6.93 -0.18
CA LEU A 38 -7.78 6.44 -0.05
C LEU A 38 -7.79 5.34 1.00
N ASN A 39 -7.50 4.12 0.57
CA ASN A 39 -7.49 2.97 1.45
C ASN A 39 -6.42 1.98 1.01
N CYS A 40 -6.00 1.11 1.91
CA CYS A 40 -5.09 0.03 1.60
C CYS A 40 -5.52 -1.27 2.24
N ARG A 41 -5.08 -2.37 1.65
CA ARG A 41 -5.18 -3.71 2.24
C ARG A 41 -3.85 -4.41 2.10
N TYR A 42 -3.43 -5.11 3.14
CA TYR A 42 -2.16 -5.83 3.15
C TYR A 42 -2.26 -7.13 3.95
N GLU A 43 -1.35 -8.05 3.65
CA GLU A 43 -1.08 -9.26 4.40
C GLU A 43 0.43 -9.37 4.68
N LEU A 44 0.76 -9.71 5.91
CA LEU A 44 2.13 -10.02 6.31
C LEU A 44 2.36 -11.54 6.29
N ASN A 45 2.97 -12.04 5.22
CA ASN A 45 3.28 -13.46 5.09
C ASN A 45 4.69 -13.77 5.64
N ALA A 46 4.74 -14.19 6.91
CA ALA A 46 5.99 -14.51 7.60
C ALA A 46 6.83 -15.58 6.90
N GLY A 47 6.18 -16.63 6.37
CA GLY A 47 6.85 -17.72 5.67
C GLY A 47 7.58 -17.23 4.41
N LYS A 48 6.89 -16.50 3.54
CA LYS A 48 7.49 -15.93 2.31
C LYS A 48 8.66 -14.99 2.65
N LEU A 49 8.53 -14.18 3.71
CA LEU A 49 9.59 -13.25 4.12
C LEU A 49 10.85 -13.95 4.62
N HIS A 50 10.70 -14.95 5.50
CA HIS A 50 11.84 -15.71 5.99
C HIS A 50 12.50 -16.56 4.91
N CYS A 51 11.77 -16.96 3.86
CA CYS A 51 12.36 -17.58 2.67
C CYS A 51 13.26 -16.62 1.87
N LEU A 52 12.93 -15.33 1.78
CA LEU A 52 13.79 -14.33 1.12
C LEU A 52 14.95 -13.89 2.00
N TYR A 53 14.69 -13.70 3.29
CA TYR A 53 15.70 -13.27 4.25
C TYR A 53 15.38 -13.83 5.64
N ALA A 54 16.21 -14.78 6.08
CA ALA A 54 15.99 -15.50 7.34
C ALA A 54 15.90 -14.55 8.55
N ASP A 55 16.70 -13.49 8.59
CA ASP A 55 16.73 -12.51 9.70
C ASP A 55 15.71 -11.36 9.54
N ALA A 56 14.69 -11.52 8.69
CA ALA A 56 13.66 -10.49 8.53
C ALA A 56 12.94 -10.20 9.86
N ASP A 57 13.01 -8.95 10.34
CA ASP A 57 12.32 -8.50 11.55
C ASP A 57 10.82 -8.25 11.26
N LEU A 58 10.00 -9.27 11.51
CA LEU A 58 8.55 -9.22 11.28
C LEU A 58 7.83 -8.17 12.14
N GLU A 59 8.30 -7.93 13.36
CA GLU A 59 7.70 -6.95 14.27
C GLU A 59 7.96 -5.52 13.75
N PHE A 60 9.19 -5.26 13.30
CA PHE A 60 9.54 -4.00 12.64
C PHE A 60 8.72 -3.79 11.37
N ILE A 61 8.62 -4.81 10.50
CA ILE A 61 7.83 -4.73 9.26
C ILE A 61 6.36 -4.44 9.57
N ARG A 62 5.77 -5.12 10.57
CA ARG A 62 4.36 -4.91 10.96
C ARG A 62 4.12 -3.48 11.44
N ARG A 63 4.99 -2.92 12.29
CA ARG A 63 4.87 -1.53 12.74
C ARG A 63 4.94 -0.53 11.59
N ASN A 64 5.82 -0.78 10.62
CA ASN A 64 5.91 0.06 9.42
C ASN A 64 4.65 -0.04 8.53
N LEU A 65 4.08 -1.24 8.36
CA LEU A 65 2.81 -1.44 7.65
C LEU A 65 1.65 -0.74 8.34
N GLN A 66 1.56 -0.82 9.66
CA GLN A 66 0.55 -0.10 10.44
C GLN A 66 0.69 1.42 10.26
N SER A 67 1.92 1.95 10.38
CA SER A 67 2.18 3.37 10.14
C SER A 67 1.83 3.81 8.70
N PHE A 68 2.06 2.93 7.72
CA PHE A 68 1.69 3.16 6.32
C PHE A 68 0.17 3.24 6.16
N GLU A 69 -0.56 2.30 6.76
CA GLU A 69 -2.03 2.26 6.77
C GLU A 69 -2.63 3.46 7.49
N ASP A 70 -2.07 3.86 8.63
CA ASP A 70 -2.50 5.03 9.38
C ASP A 70 -2.39 6.29 8.52
N ILE A 71 -1.26 6.48 7.83
CA ILE A 71 -1.09 7.60 6.88
C ILE A 71 -2.08 7.47 5.71
N ALA A 72 -2.32 6.28 5.18
CA ALA A 72 -3.29 6.08 4.09
C ALA A 72 -4.73 6.42 4.52
N LEU A 73 -5.11 6.08 5.75
CA LEU A 73 -6.44 6.34 6.31
C LEU A 73 -6.57 7.74 6.93
N GLY A 74 -5.47 8.46 7.07
CA GLY A 74 -5.46 9.78 7.72
C GLY A 74 -5.70 9.65 9.22
N LYS A 75 -5.41 8.47 9.76
CA LYS A 75 -5.47 8.14 11.18
C LYS A 75 -4.11 8.49 11.79
N HIS A 76 -4.11 8.82 13.08
CA HIS A 76 -2.93 9.21 13.86
C HIS A 76 -2.29 10.56 13.48
N SER A 77 -2.65 11.59 14.24
CA SER A 77 -2.18 12.98 14.15
C SER A 77 -0.69 13.19 14.46
N GLN A 78 0.05 12.15 14.86
CA GLN A 78 1.48 12.29 15.17
C GLN A 78 2.37 12.38 13.92
N SER A 79 1.88 11.92 12.76
CA SER A 79 2.57 12.15 11.49
C SER A 79 1.97 13.39 10.82
N PRO A 80 2.76 14.45 10.53
CA PRO A 80 2.26 15.62 9.79
C PRO A 80 1.74 15.24 8.40
N ILE A 81 2.21 14.11 7.85
CA ILE A 81 1.75 13.60 6.56
C ILE A 81 0.31 13.08 6.63
N ALA A 82 -0.10 12.47 7.75
CA ALA A 82 -1.46 11.96 7.91
C ALA A 82 -2.51 13.09 7.91
N LEU A 83 -2.09 14.34 8.16
CA LEU A 83 -2.93 15.54 8.14
C LEU A 83 -3.12 16.13 6.73
N LEU A 84 -2.36 15.67 5.73
CA LEU A 84 -2.47 16.14 4.35
C LEU A 84 -3.75 15.59 3.68
N ASP A 85 -4.11 16.17 2.54
CA ASP A 85 -5.24 15.67 1.77
C ASP A 85 -4.97 14.26 1.20
N ALA A 86 -6.02 13.53 0.79
CA ALA A 86 -5.86 12.17 0.27
C ALA A 86 -4.91 12.10 -0.96
N PRO A 87 -4.99 12.99 -1.97
CA PRO A 87 -4.03 13.04 -3.07
C PRO A 87 -2.57 13.21 -2.62
N GLU A 88 -2.29 14.08 -1.66
CA GLU A 88 -0.95 14.31 -1.12
C GLU A 88 -0.43 13.10 -0.36
N ARG A 89 -1.27 12.47 0.48
CA ARG A 89 -0.93 11.24 1.20
C ARG A 89 -0.64 10.09 0.23
N PHE A 90 -1.47 9.92 -0.79
CA PHE A 90 -1.24 8.92 -1.85
C PHE A 90 0.11 9.14 -2.53
N ARG A 91 0.38 10.36 -3.03
CA ARG A 91 1.65 10.69 -3.69
C ARG A 91 2.85 10.47 -2.77
N TRP A 92 2.73 10.84 -1.50
CA TRP A 92 3.79 10.65 -0.52
C TRP A 92 4.06 9.15 -0.29
N LEU A 93 3.02 8.34 -0.07
CA LEU A 93 3.13 6.89 0.14
C LEU A 93 3.69 6.14 -1.07
N THR A 94 3.40 6.60 -2.29
CA THR A 94 3.89 5.99 -3.54
C THR A 94 5.25 6.52 -4.01
N ALA A 95 5.81 7.53 -3.33
CA ALA A 95 7.11 8.08 -3.70
C ALA A 95 8.23 7.04 -3.52
N THR A 96 9.23 7.07 -4.40
CA THR A 96 10.40 6.19 -4.34
C THR A 96 11.15 6.34 -3.02
N ARG A 97 11.39 5.22 -2.34
CA ARG A 97 12.09 5.17 -1.04
C ARG A 97 12.96 3.93 -0.95
N SER A 98 14.07 4.04 -0.23
CA SER A 98 14.94 2.92 0.11
C SER A 98 14.61 2.39 1.52
N THR A 99 13.36 1.98 1.73
CA THR A 99 12.83 1.48 3.01
C THR A 99 12.33 0.04 2.88
N VAL A 100 12.02 -0.62 4.01
CA VAL A 100 11.50 -2.00 4.00
C VAL A 100 10.10 -2.10 3.39
N ILE A 101 9.29 -1.05 3.50
CA ILE A 101 8.02 -0.92 2.78
C ILE A 101 8.24 0.00 1.59
N GLN A 102 7.86 -0.46 0.40
CA GLN A 102 7.96 0.29 -0.85
C GLN A 102 6.68 0.11 -1.66
N CYS A 103 6.49 0.94 -2.68
CA CYS A 103 5.36 0.83 -3.61
C CYS A 103 5.86 0.53 -5.03
N SER A 104 5.03 -0.15 -5.83
CA SER A 104 5.22 -0.22 -7.28
C SER A 104 5.04 1.15 -7.94
N LYS A 105 5.24 1.19 -9.26
CA LYS A 105 4.70 2.30 -10.07
C LYS A 105 3.19 2.41 -9.86
N VAL A 106 2.68 3.62 -10.02
CA VAL A 106 1.24 3.91 -9.97
C VAL A 106 0.59 3.47 -11.27
N HIS A 107 -0.55 2.80 -11.15
CA HIS A 107 -1.33 2.30 -12.27
C HIS A 107 -2.75 2.88 -12.23
N PRO A 108 -3.24 3.50 -13.32
CA PRO A 108 -4.61 3.98 -13.40
C PRO A 108 -5.59 2.86 -13.78
N GLY A 109 -6.86 3.02 -13.41
CA GLY A 109 -7.94 2.11 -13.79
C GLY A 109 -9.32 2.76 -13.68
N LEU A 110 -10.35 2.02 -14.07
CA LEU A 110 -11.75 2.40 -13.93
C LEU A 110 -12.46 1.39 -13.04
N CYS A 111 -13.26 1.88 -12.10
CA CYS A 111 -14.03 1.06 -11.17
C CYS A 111 -15.46 1.58 -11.03
N ILE A 112 -16.35 0.72 -10.52
CA ILE A 112 -17.71 1.10 -10.12
C ILE A 112 -17.73 1.31 -8.59
N ASP A 113 -17.15 0.36 -7.86
CA ASP A 113 -16.95 0.41 -6.42
C ASP A 113 -15.45 0.29 -6.08
N GLU A 114 -14.96 1.23 -5.28
CA GLU A 114 -13.55 1.30 -4.88
C GLU A 114 -13.14 0.15 -3.95
N GLU A 115 -14.01 -0.28 -3.04
CA GLU A 115 -13.72 -1.29 -2.03
C GLU A 115 -13.69 -2.70 -2.64
N ASP A 116 -14.65 -3.01 -3.51
CA ASP A 116 -14.63 -4.24 -4.32
C ASP A 116 -13.39 -4.29 -5.22
N THR A 117 -13.04 -3.17 -5.85
CA THR A 117 -11.84 -3.09 -6.69
C THR A 117 -10.56 -3.30 -5.88
N LEU A 118 -10.49 -2.71 -4.68
CA LEU A 118 -9.38 -2.90 -3.76
C LEU A 118 -9.24 -4.38 -3.34
N GLN A 119 -10.36 -5.04 -3.00
CA GLN A 119 -10.38 -6.49 -2.70
C GLN A 119 -9.90 -7.32 -3.88
N ASN A 120 -10.44 -7.09 -5.09
CA ASN A 120 -10.09 -7.85 -6.29
C ASN A 120 -8.60 -7.72 -6.64
N LEU A 121 -8.06 -6.50 -6.58
CA LEU A 121 -6.62 -6.27 -6.80
C LEU A 121 -5.79 -6.93 -5.71
N PHE A 122 -6.22 -6.88 -4.47
CA PHE A 122 -5.52 -7.52 -3.36
C PHE A 122 -5.44 -9.04 -3.55
N ASP A 123 -6.55 -9.67 -3.92
CA ASP A 123 -6.57 -11.11 -4.20
C ASP A 123 -5.70 -11.47 -5.42
N GLN A 124 -5.70 -10.64 -6.46
CA GLN A 124 -4.89 -10.91 -7.66
C GLN A 124 -3.38 -10.79 -7.42
N TYR A 125 -2.93 -9.80 -6.63
CA TYR A 125 -1.52 -9.46 -6.52
C TYR A 125 -0.84 -10.02 -5.26
N VAL A 126 -1.60 -10.47 -4.26
CA VAL A 126 -1.07 -10.87 -2.94
C VAL A 126 -1.41 -12.30 -2.56
N LYS A 127 -2.66 -12.73 -2.78
CA LYS A 127 -3.12 -14.11 -2.47
C LYS A 127 -2.53 -15.12 -3.45
#